data_AF-A0A814IKX7-F1
#
_entry.id   AF-A0A814IKX7-F1
#
_cell.length_a   1.000
_cell.length_b   1.000
_cell.length_c   1.000
_cell.angle_alpha   90.00
_cell.angle_beta   90.00
_cell.angle_gamma   90.00
#
_symmetry.space_group_name_H-M   'P 1'
#
loop_
_entity.id
_entity.type
_entity.pdbx_description
1 polymer ?
#
loop_
_entity_poly.entity_id
_entity_poly.type
_entity_poly.pdbx_seq_one_letter_code
_entity_poly.pdbx_strand_id
1 'polypeptide(L)'
;MENFKYGYFDTSDQPPPIQVKHLNNGHIVATAAQKPCIFKLFPIIFHDFIYHLPSFIVYKVLREILDLVLSYPFRKQWLPVLEDLCNTFNQIMILHFPTKIIPKAHFIREYERMIHDFGPSIKYWCFRYEAGHAYF
;
A
#
# COMPACT_ATOMS: atom_id res chain seq x y z
N MET A 1 15.08 -10.12 6.49
CA MET A 1 14.94 -8.69 6.82
C MET A 1 16.03 -8.18 7.74
N GLU A 2 16.53 -8.96 8.70
CA GLU A 2 17.59 -8.52 9.63
C GLU A 2 18.90 -8.09 8.95
N ASN A 3 19.20 -8.65 7.77
CA ASN A 3 20.40 -8.30 6.99
C ASN A 3 20.15 -7.23 5.91
N PHE A 4 18.91 -6.75 5.75
CA PHE A 4 18.60 -5.73 4.75
C PHE A 4 19.03 -4.35 5.26
N LYS A 5 19.85 -3.64 4.48
CA LYS A 5 20.31 -2.29 4.83
C LYS A 5 19.30 -1.25 4.37
N TYR A 6 18.63 -0.60 5.31
CA TYR A 6 17.69 0.48 5.03
C TYR A 6 18.42 1.77 4.67
N GLY A 7 17.83 2.56 3.78
CA GLY A 7 18.35 3.87 3.42
C GLY A 7 18.14 4.91 4.53
N TYR A 8 18.83 6.04 4.44
CA TYR A 8 18.76 7.13 5.42
C TYR A 8 17.30 7.54 5.75
N PHE A 9 16.46 7.70 4.72
CA PHE A 9 15.05 8.10 4.87
C PHE A 9 14.11 6.97 5.35
N ASP A 10 14.56 5.72 5.36
CA ASP A 10 13.75 4.56 5.73
C ASP A 10 14.15 3.98 7.10
N THR A 11 15.24 4.47 7.68
CA THR A 11 15.80 3.93 8.94
C THR A 11 14.90 4.24 10.14
N SER A 12 14.25 5.41 10.15
CA SER A 12 13.29 5.79 11.20
C SER A 12 12.05 4.91 11.24
N ASP A 13 11.63 4.41 10.08
CA ASP A 13 10.38 3.68 9.87
C ASP A 13 10.63 2.20 9.52
N GLN A 14 11.79 1.68 9.91
CA GLN A 14 12.16 0.29 9.68
C GLN A 14 11.11 -0.65 10.31
N PRO A 15 10.51 -1.58 9.52
CA PRO A 15 9.57 -2.55 10.05
C PRO A 15 10.28 -3.56 10.96
N PRO A 16 9.60 -4.09 11.99
CA PRO A 16 10.16 -5.14 12.83
C PRO A 16 10.37 -6.44 12.01
N PRO A 17 11.29 -7.32 12.44
CA PRO A 17 11.49 -8.60 11.77
C PRO A 17 10.19 -9.41 11.64
N ILE A 18 9.93 -9.96 10.44
CA ILE A 18 8.82 -10.89 10.23
C ILE A 18 9.19 -12.23 10.86
N GLN A 19 8.57 -12.55 11.99
CA GLN A 19 8.72 -13.83 12.69
C GLN A 19 7.76 -14.88 12.12
N VAL A 20 8.10 -16.17 12.25
CA VAL A 20 7.27 -17.30 11.78
C VAL A 20 5.86 -17.25 12.34
N LYS A 21 5.69 -16.82 13.61
CA LYS A 21 4.38 -16.64 14.24
C LYS A 21 3.45 -15.67 13.48
N HIS A 22 4.00 -14.67 12.78
CA HIS A 22 3.21 -13.73 11.98
C HIS A 22 2.64 -14.39 10.73
N LEU A 23 3.33 -15.40 10.18
CA LEU A 23 2.87 -16.15 9.01
C LEU A 23 1.63 -16.99 9.35
N ASN A 24 1.60 -17.58 10.54
CA ASN A 24 0.47 -18.40 11.01
C ASN A 24 -0.80 -17.57 11.22
N ASN A 25 -0.66 -16.30 11.63
CA ASN A 25 -1.79 -15.41 11.92
C ASN A 25 -2.26 -14.60 10.69
N GLY A 26 -1.53 -14.65 9.57
CA GLY A 26 -1.88 -13.93 8.34
C GLY A 26 -1.80 -12.40 8.47
N HIS A 27 -1.10 -11.87 9.48
CA HIS A 27 -0.95 -10.43 9.71
C HIS A 27 0.49 -10.07 10.09
N ILE A 28 1.02 -9.02 9.48
CA ILE A 28 2.33 -8.45 9.79
C ILE A 28 2.12 -7.33 10.82
N VAL A 29 2.68 -7.49 12.01
CA VAL A 29 2.66 -6.45 13.06
C VAL A 29 3.62 -5.34 12.65
N ALA A 30 3.08 -4.14 12.43
CA ALA A 30 3.82 -2.93 12.07
C ALA A 30 3.00 -1.69 12.45
N THR A 31 3.67 -0.59 12.81
CA THR A 31 3.03 0.72 13.03
C THR A 31 2.47 1.29 11.72
N ALA A 32 1.72 2.38 11.80
CA ALA A 32 1.24 3.08 10.61
C ALA A 32 2.41 3.44 9.68
N ALA A 33 3.45 4.12 10.17
CA ALA A 33 4.59 4.57 9.36
C ALA A 33 5.47 3.44 8.80
N GLN A 34 5.58 2.32 9.53
CA GLN A 34 6.31 1.14 9.06
C GLN A 34 5.63 0.44 7.86
N LYS A 35 4.30 0.54 7.73
CA LYS A 35 3.54 -0.13 6.64
C LYS A 35 3.86 0.44 5.24
N PRO A 36 3.87 1.76 5.01
CA PRO A 36 4.38 2.32 3.76
C PRO A 36 5.85 2.01 3.51
N CYS A 37 6.70 2.00 4.55
CA CYS A 37 8.13 1.68 4.40
C CYS A 37 8.33 0.24 3.88
N ILE A 38 7.73 -0.76 4.54
CA ILE A 38 7.79 -2.15 4.08
C ILE A 38 7.14 -2.32 2.72
N PHE A 39 6.00 -1.65 2.45
CA PHE A 39 5.35 -1.70 1.15
C PHE A 39 6.29 -1.14 0.06
N LYS A 40 6.95 0.01 0.29
CA LYS A 40 7.89 0.61 -0.65
C LYS A 40 9.09 -0.27 -0.97
N LEU A 41 9.66 -0.89 0.05
CA LEU A 41 10.87 -1.69 -0.11
C LEU A 41 10.58 -3.15 -0.45
N PHE A 42 9.30 -3.57 -0.46
CA PHE A 42 8.89 -4.97 -0.65
C PHE A 42 9.54 -5.63 -1.88
N PRO A 43 9.53 -5.03 -3.09
CA PRO A 43 10.12 -5.66 -4.27
C PRO A 43 11.64 -5.78 -4.20
N ILE A 44 12.29 -4.90 -3.44
CA ILE A 44 13.75 -4.88 -3.27
C ILE A 44 14.17 -5.93 -2.24
N ILE A 45 13.46 -5.99 -1.10
CA ILE A 45 13.72 -6.94 -0.02
C ILE A 45 13.52 -8.38 -0.50
N PHE A 46 12.56 -8.60 -1.41
CA PHE A 46 12.13 -9.92 -1.86
C PHE A 46 12.39 -10.15 -3.35
N HIS A 47 13.37 -9.45 -3.92
CA HIS A 47 13.62 -9.45 -5.37
C HIS A 47 13.87 -10.86 -5.93
N ASP A 48 14.48 -11.75 -5.14
CA ASP A 48 14.85 -13.11 -5.55
C ASP A 48 13.64 -14.00 -5.88
N PHE A 49 12.46 -13.74 -5.31
CA PHE A 49 11.31 -14.63 -5.48
C PHE A 49 10.07 -13.94 -6.05
N ILE A 50 9.95 -12.63 -5.89
CA ILE A 50 8.67 -11.94 -6.09
C ILE A 50 8.18 -12.00 -7.55
N TYR A 51 9.11 -12.01 -8.51
CA TYR A 51 8.81 -12.07 -9.94
C TYR A 51 8.23 -13.43 -10.38
N HIS A 52 8.42 -14.48 -9.59
CA HIS A 52 7.86 -15.80 -9.87
C HIS A 52 6.42 -15.97 -9.35
N LEU A 53 5.90 -15.00 -8.58
CA LEU A 53 4.55 -15.07 -8.03
C LEU A 53 3.54 -14.49 -9.03
N PRO A 54 2.56 -15.27 -9.53
CA PRO A 54 1.53 -14.74 -10.43
C PRO A 54 0.74 -13.59 -9.79
N SER A 55 0.50 -13.65 -8.49
CA SER A 55 -0.22 -12.63 -7.72
C SER A 55 0.55 -11.31 -7.55
N PHE A 56 1.82 -11.23 -7.96
CA PHE A 56 2.60 -10.00 -7.85
C PHE A 56 2.01 -8.85 -8.65
N ILE A 57 1.21 -9.14 -9.69
CA ILE A 57 0.45 -8.13 -10.43
C ILE A 57 -0.47 -7.30 -9.52
N VAL A 58 -1.06 -7.92 -8.49
CA VAL A 58 -1.91 -7.24 -7.50
C VAL A 58 -1.14 -6.15 -6.79
N TYR A 59 0.08 -6.47 -6.34
CA TYR A 59 0.97 -5.53 -5.69
C TYR A 59 1.36 -4.38 -6.64
N LYS A 60 1.71 -4.69 -7.89
CA LYS A 60 2.13 -3.68 -8.88
C LYS A 60 1.04 -2.65 -9.15
N VAL A 61 -0.20 -3.10 -9.39
CA VAL A 61 -1.33 -2.19 -9.63
C VAL A 61 -1.64 -1.38 -8.37
N LEU A 62 -1.65 -2.02 -7.20
CA LEU A 62 -1.85 -1.29 -5.93
C LEU A 62 -0.77 -0.23 -5.70
N ARG A 63 0.46 -0.53 -6.12
CA ARG A 63 1.58 0.41 -6.03
C ARG A 63 1.35 1.64 -6.91
N GLU A 64 0.94 1.44 -8.15
CA GLU A 64 0.61 2.55 -9.07
C GLU A 64 -0.55 3.40 -8.57
N ILE A 65 -1.60 2.77 -8.01
CA ILE A 65 -2.70 3.49 -7.35
C ILE A 65 -2.17 4.36 -6.22
N LEU A 66 -1.32 3.81 -5.33
CA LEU A 66 -0.77 4.56 -4.21
C LEU A 66 0.13 5.71 -4.67
N ASP A 67 0.94 5.52 -5.70
CA ASP A 67 1.80 6.57 -6.25
C ASP A 67 0.94 7.75 -6.78
N LEU A 68 -0.23 7.48 -7.37
CA LEU A 68 -1.20 8.52 -7.76
C LEU A 68 -1.92 9.14 -6.56
N VAL A 69 -2.53 8.34 -5.69
CA VAL A 69 -3.35 8.79 -4.55
C VAL A 69 -2.53 9.63 -3.55
N LEU A 70 -1.25 9.28 -3.37
CA LEU A 70 -0.32 9.98 -2.48
C LEU A 70 0.44 11.11 -3.18
N SER A 71 0.25 11.31 -4.48
CA SER A 71 0.91 12.40 -5.20
C SER A 71 0.42 13.77 -4.74
N TYR A 72 1.35 14.70 -4.63
CA TYR A 72 1.04 16.11 -4.36
C TYR A 72 1.96 17.01 -5.18
N PRO A 73 1.43 17.85 -6.09
CA PRO A 73 0.02 18.04 -6.42
C PRO A 73 -0.56 16.91 -7.29
N PHE A 74 -1.83 16.53 -7.04
CA PHE A 74 -2.59 15.63 -7.92
C PHE A 74 -3.12 16.40 -9.13
N ARG A 75 -2.94 15.87 -10.34
CA ARG A 75 -3.51 16.46 -11.57
C ARG A 75 -4.82 15.79 -11.91
N LYS A 76 -5.90 16.57 -12.10
CA LYS A 76 -7.22 16.04 -12.51
C LYS A 76 -7.19 15.18 -13.78
N GLN A 77 -6.22 15.44 -14.66
CA GLN A 77 -5.97 14.67 -15.88
C GLN A 77 -5.65 13.19 -15.61
N TRP A 78 -5.23 12.85 -14.39
CA TRP A 78 -4.91 11.49 -13.97
C TRP A 78 -6.12 10.70 -13.47
N LEU A 79 -7.30 11.32 -13.31
CA LEU A 79 -8.50 10.64 -12.83
C LEU A 79 -8.90 9.43 -13.69
N PRO A 80 -8.90 9.50 -15.05
CA PRO A 80 -9.23 8.32 -15.87
C PRO A 80 -8.24 7.17 -15.65
N VAL A 81 -6.95 7.48 -15.52
CA VAL A 81 -5.92 6.47 -15.24
C VAL A 81 -6.14 5.84 -13.87
N LEU A 82 -6.48 6.64 -12.86
CA LEU A 82 -6.79 6.15 -11.52
C LEU A 82 -8.02 5.24 -11.53
N GLU A 83 -9.07 5.59 -12.28
CA GLU A 83 -10.27 4.77 -12.46
C GLU A 83 -9.91 3.40 -13.04
N ASP A 84 -9.17 3.39 -14.15
CA ASP A 84 -8.75 2.17 -14.83
C ASP A 84 -7.90 1.27 -13.92
N LEU A 85 -6.97 1.86 -13.17
CA LEU A 85 -6.17 1.13 -12.19
C LEU A 85 -7.02 0.55 -11.06
N CYS A 86 -7.98 1.30 -10.53
CA CYS A 86 -8.86 0.83 -9.45
C CYS A 86 -9.79 -0.30 -9.93
N ASN A 87 -10.33 -0.20 -11.14
CA ASN A 87 -11.12 -1.27 -11.76
C ASN A 87 -10.28 -2.52 -12.02
N THR A 88 -9.08 -2.33 -12.58
CA THR A 88 -8.11 -3.42 -12.81
C THR A 88 -7.75 -4.11 -11.50
N PHE A 89 -7.44 -3.35 -10.45
CA PHE A 89 -7.10 -3.87 -9.12
C PHE A 89 -8.21 -4.77 -8.57
N ASN A 90 -9.46 -4.33 -8.66
CA ASN A 90 -10.59 -5.15 -8.19
C ASN A 90 -10.70 -6.48 -8.94
N GLN A 91 -10.55 -6.47 -10.27
CA GLN A 91 -10.60 -7.67 -11.10
C GLN A 91 -9.48 -8.67 -10.74
N ILE A 92 -8.23 -8.18 -10.64
CA ILE A 92 -7.09 -9.05 -10.32
C ILE A 92 -7.10 -9.51 -8.86
N MET A 93 -7.66 -8.73 -7.94
CA MET A 93 -7.89 -9.16 -6.55
C MET A 93 -8.85 -10.33 -6.49
N ILE A 94 -9.97 -10.28 -7.22
CA ILE A 94 -10.92 -11.39 -7.31
C ILE A 94 -10.24 -12.62 -7.93
N LEU A 95 -9.47 -12.41 -9.00
CA LEU A 95 -8.80 -13.49 -9.73
C LEU A 95 -7.76 -14.23 -8.86
N HIS A 96 -6.88 -13.49 -8.17
CA HIS A 96 -5.77 -14.07 -7.41
C HIS A 96 -6.13 -14.40 -5.96
N PHE A 97 -7.14 -13.75 -5.38
CA PHE A 97 -7.51 -13.86 -3.97
C PHE A 97 -9.03 -13.90 -3.75
N PRO A 98 -9.78 -14.83 -4.38
CA PRO A 98 -11.25 -14.83 -4.41
C PRO A 98 -11.89 -14.92 -3.01
N THR A 99 -11.23 -15.53 -2.04
CA THR A 99 -11.74 -15.73 -0.67
C THR A 99 -11.23 -14.71 0.34
N LYS A 100 -10.38 -13.75 -0.07
CA LYS A 100 -9.72 -12.77 0.84
C LYS A 100 -10.08 -11.32 0.53
N ILE A 101 -11.19 -11.08 -0.16
CA ILE A 101 -11.67 -9.74 -0.46
C ILE A 101 -12.28 -9.14 0.81
N ILE A 102 -11.58 -8.18 1.41
CA ILE A 102 -12.04 -7.42 2.56
C ILE A 102 -12.66 -6.09 2.14
N PRO A 103 -13.52 -5.46 2.97
CA PRO A 103 -14.13 -4.16 2.64
C PRO A 103 -13.13 -3.09 2.19
N LYS A 104 -11.92 -3.06 2.77
CA LYS A 104 -10.86 -2.13 2.37
C LYS A 104 -10.44 -2.26 0.91
N ALA A 105 -10.45 -3.49 0.37
CA ALA A 105 -10.13 -3.71 -1.04
C ALA A 105 -11.25 -3.21 -1.96
N HIS A 106 -12.51 -3.36 -1.54
CA HIS A 106 -13.66 -2.86 -2.28
C HIS A 106 -13.68 -1.33 -2.38
N PHE A 107 -13.36 -0.63 -1.29
CA PHE A 107 -13.34 0.85 -1.27
C PHE A 107 -12.29 1.48 -2.19
N ILE A 108 -11.29 0.72 -2.67
CA ILE A 108 -10.31 1.23 -3.65
C ILE A 108 -11.00 1.70 -4.93
N ARG A 109 -12.13 1.09 -5.31
CA ARG A 109 -12.91 1.52 -6.49
C ARG A 109 -13.40 2.97 -6.39
N GLU A 110 -13.62 3.45 -5.17
CA GLU A 110 -14.17 4.77 -4.92
C GLU A 110 -13.09 5.87 -4.89
N TYR A 111 -11.80 5.54 -4.99
CA TYR A 111 -10.73 6.54 -4.85
C TYR A 111 -10.76 7.61 -5.94
N GLU A 112 -11.10 7.27 -7.18
CA GLU A 112 -11.26 8.24 -8.26
C GLU A 112 -12.29 9.30 -7.85
N ARG A 113 -13.52 8.86 -7.54
CA ARG A 113 -14.62 9.73 -7.16
C ARG A 113 -14.29 10.57 -5.92
N MET A 114 -13.71 9.94 -4.90
CA MET A 114 -13.29 10.66 -3.70
C MET A 114 -12.26 11.75 -3.99
N ILE A 115 -11.31 11.50 -4.89
CA ILE A 115 -10.30 12.50 -5.27
C ILE A 115 -10.88 13.57 -6.19
N HIS A 116 -11.80 13.22 -7.07
CA HIS A 116 -12.53 14.17 -7.90
C HIS A 116 -13.30 15.19 -7.04
N ASP A 117 -14.06 14.69 -6.05
CA ASP A 117 -14.98 15.50 -5.24
C ASP A 117 -14.28 16.24 -4.10
N PHE A 118 -13.32 15.60 -3.41
CA PHE A 118 -12.69 16.14 -2.19
C PHE A 118 -11.22 16.53 -2.38
N GLY A 119 -10.64 16.24 -3.54
CA GLY A 119 -9.21 16.46 -3.82
C GLY A 119 -8.31 15.33 -3.28
N PRO A 120 -6.98 15.54 -3.30
CA PRO A 120 -6.00 14.50 -2.97
C PRO A 120 -6.18 13.93 -1.57
N SER A 121 -6.09 12.60 -1.43
CA SER A 121 -6.33 11.92 -0.14
C SER A 121 -5.34 12.28 0.96
N ILE A 122 -4.14 12.75 0.59
CA ILE A 122 -3.14 13.27 1.54
C ILE A 122 -3.66 14.46 2.38
N LYS A 123 -4.69 15.17 1.91
CA LYS A 123 -5.28 16.30 2.64
C LYS A 123 -6.18 15.87 3.79
N TYR A 124 -6.76 14.67 3.71
CA TYR A 124 -7.74 14.17 4.69
C TYR A 124 -7.37 12.80 5.29
N TRP A 125 -6.15 12.32 5.06
CA TRP A 125 -5.66 11.10 5.70
C TRP A 125 -5.43 11.28 7.21
N CYS A 126 -5.54 10.19 7.97
CA CYS A 126 -5.36 10.23 9.42
C CYS A 126 -3.91 10.05 9.89
N PHE A 127 -2.96 9.88 8.96
CA PHE A 127 -1.56 9.58 9.28
C PHE A 127 -0.91 10.62 10.20
N ARG A 128 -1.31 11.89 10.07
CA ARG A 128 -0.84 12.99 10.93
C ARG A 128 -1.36 12.92 12.36
N TYR A 129 -2.55 12.36 12.56
CA TYR A 129 -3.15 12.23 13.89
C TYR A 129 -2.58 11.05 14.67
N GLU A 130 -2.25 9.95 13.97
CA GLU A 130 -1.56 8.79 14.54
C GLU A 130 -0.19 9.15 15.14
N ALA A 131 0.54 10.08 14.51
CA ALA A 131 1.79 10.60 15.05
C ALA A 131 1.59 11.35 16.39
N GLY A 132 0.44 12.02 16.57
CA GLY A 132 0.09 12.69 17.82
C GLY A 132 -0.20 11.71 18.95
N HIS A 133 -0.83 10.57 18.66
CA HIS A 133 -1.09 9.53 19.67
C HIS A 133 0.18 8.83 20.19
N ALA A 134 1.32 8.94 19.49
CA ALA A 134 2.59 8.44 20.02
C ALA A 134 3.18 9.36 21.10
N TYR A 135 2.71 10.62 21.21
CA TYR A 135 3.19 11.61 22.17
C TYR A 135 2.37 11.66 23.46
N PHE A 136 1.09 11.29 23.41
CA PHE A 136 0.16 11.28 24.55
C PHE A 136 -0.05 9.87 25.10
#